data_AF-A0A923UN54-F1
#
_entry.id   AF-A0A923UN54-F1
#
_cell.length_a   1.000
_cell.length_b   1.000
_cell.length_c   1.000
_cell.angle_alpha   90.00
_cell.angle_beta   90.00
_cell.angle_gamma   90.00
#
_symmetry.space_group_name_H-M   'P 1'
#
loop_
_entity.id
_entity.type
_entity.pdbx_description
1 polymer ?
#
loop_
_entity_poly.entity_id
_entity_poly.type
_entity_poly.pdbx_seq_one_letter_code
_entity_poly.pdbx_strand_id
1 'polypeptide(L)'
;RIHVTNLKKQGMLGLTFANVADYDKIQENDSIDIKGLASFAPNVPLTIVLNHADGTSEEILANHTYNEQQVEWFKAGGALNIIRANVAK
;
A
#
# COMPACT_ATOMS: atom_id res chain seq x y z
N ARG A 1 16.41 -4.93 3.36
CA ARG A 1 15.93 -6.18 2.70
C ARG A 1 15.00 -7.01 3.61
N ILE A 2 15.40 -7.38 4.84
CA ILE A 2 14.56 -8.18 5.77
C ILE A 2 13.31 -7.41 6.26
N HIS A 3 13.43 -6.10 6.45
CA HIS A 3 12.36 -5.24 6.95
C HIS A 3 11.09 -5.20 6.07
N VAL A 4 11.26 -5.11 4.74
CA VAL A 4 10.14 -5.07 3.78
C VAL A 4 9.37 -6.41 3.74
N THR A 5 10.09 -7.53 3.85
CA THR A 5 9.46 -8.86 3.84
C THR A 5 8.62 -9.11 5.09
N ASN A 6 9.01 -8.57 6.25
CA ASN A 6 8.26 -8.71 7.49
C ASN A 6 6.97 -7.85 7.49
N LEU A 7 7.02 -6.63 6.96
CA LEU A 7 5.84 -5.78 6.82
C LEU A 7 4.76 -6.44 5.93
N LYS A 8 5.17 -7.00 4.78
CA LYS A 8 4.26 -7.75 3.90
C LYS A 8 3.65 -8.97 4.59
N LYS A 9 4.41 -9.68 5.43
CA LYS A 9 3.90 -10.84 6.20
C LYS A 9 2.86 -10.45 7.26
N GLN A 10 2.85 -9.20 7.71
CA GLN A 10 1.89 -8.68 8.67
C GLN A 10 0.69 -7.95 8.03
N GLY A 11 0.57 -7.96 6.69
CA GLY A 11 -0.53 -7.29 6.00
C GLY A 11 -0.36 -5.77 5.86
N MET A 12 0.82 -5.23 6.17
CA MET A 12 1.15 -3.83 5.94
C MET A 12 1.46 -3.59 4.46
N LEU A 13 1.01 -2.43 3.95
CA LEU A 13 1.22 -2.03 2.57
C LEU A 13 2.61 -1.37 2.41
N GLY A 14 3.55 -2.10 1.80
CA GLY A 14 4.88 -1.62 1.47
C GLY A 14 4.88 -0.93 0.11
N LEU A 15 4.73 0.38 0.12
CA LEU A 15 4.77 1.23 -1.07
C LEU A 15 6.11 1.96 -1.18
N THR A 16 6.47 2.31 -2.41
CA THR A 16 7.63 3.16 -2.74
C THR A 16 7.16 4.27 -3.66
N PHE A 17 7.54 5.52 -3.39
CA PHE A 17 7.18 6.63 -4.26
C PHE A 17 7.73 6.42 -5.68
N ALA A 18 6.93 6.74 -6.68
CA ALA A 18 7.36 6.68 -8.08
C ALA A 18 8.42 7.76 -8.35
N ASN A 19 8.29 8.92 -7.71
CA ASN A 19 9.28 9.98 -7.71
C ASN A 19 9.76 10.25 -6.28
N VAL A 20 11.08 10.24 -6.06
CA VAL A 20 11.68 10.46 -4.73
C VAL A 20 11.37 11.87 -4.22
N ALA A 21 11.27 12.87 -5.11
CA ALA A 21 10.93 14.25 -4.74
C ALA A 21 9.49 14.39 -4.21
N ASP A 22 8.62 13.40 -4.42
CA ASP A 22 7.27 13.43 -3.83
C ASP A 22 7.31 13.29 -2.29
N TYR A 23 8.42 12.83 -1.74
CA TYR A 23 8.62 12.82 -0.29
C TYR A 23 8.59 14.23 0.31
N ASP A 24 9.16 15.22 -0.39
CA ASP A 24 9.26 16.61 0.09
C ASP A 24 7.90 17.32 0.13
N LYS A 25 6.87 16.74 -0.51
CA LYS A 25 5.51 17.25 -0.51
C LYS A 25 4.72 16.83 0.74
N ILE A 26 5.15 15.79 1.43
CA ILE A 26 4.45 15.25 2.60
C ILE A 26 4.77 16.13 3.80
N GLN A 27 3.73 16.68 4.42
CA GLN A 27 3.82 17.48 5.63
C GLN A 27 3.36 16.67 6.85
N GLU A 28 3.82 17.04 8.06
CA GLU A 28 3.55 16.27 9.29
C GLU A 28 2.05 16.14 9.65
N ASN A 29 1.23 17.11 9.22
CA ASN A 29 -0.21 17.14 9.52
C ASN A 29 -1.09 16.63 8.37
N ASP A 30 -0.50 16.03 7.34
CA ASP A 30 -1.26 15.57 6.18
C ASP A 30 -2.03 14.29 6.49
N SER A 31 -3.28 14.22 6.02
CA SER A 31 -4.04 12.98 5.99
C SER A 31 -3.78 12.26 4.67
N ILE A 32 -3.33 11.01 4.75
CA ILE A 32 -2.92 10.21 3.60
C ILE A 32 -4.02 9.22 3.23
N ASP A 33 -4.63 9.41 2.06
CA ASP A 33 -5.56 8.44 1.49
C ASP A 33 -4.88 7.61 0.40
N ILE A 34 -5.26 6.34 0.28
CA ILE A 34 -4.73 5.44 -0.77
C ILE A 34 -5.87 5.02 -1.68
N LYS A 35 -5.84 5.50 -2.92
CA LYS A 35 -6.79 5.15 -3.98
C LYS A 35 -6.24 3.99 -4.82
N GLY A 36 -7.15 3.18 -5.37
CA GLY A 36 -6.80 2.04 -6.23
C GLY A 36 -6.67 0.69 -5.53
N LEU A 37 -6.94 0.63 -4.21
CA LEU A 37 -6.92 -0.65 -3.47
C LEU A 37 -7.98 -1.66 -3.96
N ALA A 38 -9.12 -1.19 -4.47
CA ALA A 38 -10.17 -2.06 -5.00
C ALA A 38 -9.73 -2.79 -6.29
N SER A 39 -8.89 -2.13 -7.11
CA SER A 39 -8.32 -2.67 -8.35
C SER A 39 -6.87 -3.11 -8.18
N PHE A 40 -6.46 -3.43 -6.95
CA PHE A 40 -5.07 -3.74 -6.63
C PHE A 40 -4.59 -4.96 -7.42
N ALA A 41 -3.57 -4.77 -8.24
CA ALA A 41 -3.05 -5.77 -9.15
C ALA A 41 -1.51 -5.66 -9.26
N PRO A 42 -0.81 -6.75 -9.57
CA PRO A 42 0.64 -6.72 -9.77
C PRO A 42 1.03 -5.71 -10.85
N ASN A 43 2.13 -4.98 -10.62
CA ASN A 43 2.65 -3.94 -11.52
C ASN A 43 1.71 -2.76 -11.82
N VAL A 44 0.58 -2.63 -11.11
CA VAL A 44 -0.30 -1.46 -11.22
C VAL A 44 0.01 -0.51 -10.07
N PRO A 45 0.56 0.69 -10.33
CA PRO A 45 0.83 1.63 -9.26
C PRO A 45 -0.45 2.08 -8.56
N LEU A 46 -0.31 2.43 -7.28
CA LEU A 46 -1.38 3.02 -6.48
C LEU A 46 -1.24 4.53 -6.46
N THR A 47 -2.35 5.21 -6.21
CA THR A 47 -2.36 6.67 -6.04
C THR A 47 -2.48 6.98 -4.55
N ILE A 48 -1.53 7.74 -4.03
CA ILE A 48 -1.60 8.30 -2.69
C ILE A 48 -2.11 9.73 -2.83
N VAL A 49 -3.13 10.09 -2.06
CA VAL A 49 -3.64 11.46 -1.97
C VAL A 49 -3.21 12.03 -0.63
N LEU A 50 -2.43 13.10 -0.68
CA LEU A 50 -2.05 13.89 0.47
C LEU A 50 -3.11 14.96 0.65
N ASN A 51 -3.82 14.95 1.76
CA ASN A 51 -4.75 16.02 2.12
C ASN A 51 -4.05 16.89 3.15
N HIS A 52 -3.70 18.10 2.74
CA HIS A 52 -2.99 19.05 3.56
C HIS A 52 -3.95 19.72 4.56
N ALA A 53 -3.39 20.13 5.71
CA ALA A 53 -4.18 20.80 6.76
C ALA A 53 -4.74 22.17 6.31
N ASP A 54 -4.18 22.77 5.27
CA ASP A 54 -4.67 24.01 4.64
C ASP A 54 -5.88 23.78 3.72
N GLY A 55 -6.29 22.53 3.50
CA GLY A 55 -7.40 22.13 2.64
C GLY A 55 -7.01 21.87 1.19
N THR A 56 -5.73 22.03 0.83
CA THR A 56 -5.22 21.60 -0.48
C THR A 56 -5.00 20.09 -0.51
N SER A 57 -4.97 19.51 -1.70
CA SER A 57 -4.66 18.09 -1.86
C SER A 57 -3.77 17.86 -3.06
N GLU A 58 -2.86 16.90 -2.91
CA GLU A 58 -1.96 16.48 -3.97
C GLU A 58 -2.04 14.97 -4.18
N GLU A 59 -1.97 14.54 -5.44
CA GLU A 59 -1.94 13.12 -5.78
C GLU A 59 -0.53 12.73 -6.23
N ILE A 60 0.03 11.71 -5.59
CA ILE A 60 1.34 11.14 -5.91
C ILE A 60 1.21 9.67 -6.26
N LEU A 61 2.07 9.20 -7.16
CA LEU A 61 2.08 7.80 -7.59
C LEU A 61 3.02 6.99 -6.71
N ALA A 62 2.55 5.80 -6.32
CA ALA A 62 3.28 4.88 -5.48
C ALA A 62 3.37 3.49 -6.15
N ASN A 63 4.60 3.07 -6.39
CA ASN A 63 4.94 1.77 -6.92
C ASN A 63 4.98 0.71 -5.83
N HIS A 64 4.84 -0.55 -6.23
CA HIS A 64 4.94 -1.68 -5.32
C HIS A 64 5.44 -2.94 -6.02
N THR A 65 5.90 -3.91 -5.23
CA THR A 65 6.45 -5.18 -5.74
C THR A 65 5.60 -6.39 -5.33
N TYR A 66 4.30 -6.20 -5.14
CA TYR A 66 3.36 -7.29 -4.85
C TYR A 66 3.15 -8.16 -6.10
N ASN A 67 3.24 -9.47 -5.91
CA ASN A 67 2.74 -10.45 -6.88
C ASN A 67 1.29 -10.84 -6.54
N GLU A 68 0.64 -11.62 -7.40
CA GLU A 68 -0.79 -11.99 -7.23
C GLU A 68 -1.07 -12.62 -5.86
N GLN A 69 -0.21 -13.54 -5.40
CA GLN A 69 -0.39 -14.16 -4.08
C GLN A 69 -0.30 -13.16 -2.92
N GLN A 70 0.61 -12.19 -3.00
CA GLN A 70 0.76 -11.15 -1.96
C GLN A 70 -0.39 -10.13 -2.02
N VAL A 71 -0.93 -9.84 -3.22
CA VAL A 71 -2.14 -9.04 -3.39
C VAL A 71 -3.33 -9.71 -2.69
N GLU A 72 -3.49 -11.02 -2.86
CA GLU A 72 -4.55 -11.77 -2.18
C GLU A 72 -4.35 -11.78 -0.66
N TRP A 73 -3.12 -11.95 -0.16
CA TRP A 73 -2.83 -11.81 1.29
C TRP A 73 -3.25 -10.45 1.85
N PHE A 74 -3.05 -9.38 1.07
CA PHE A 74 -3.48 -8.05 1.46
C PHE A 74 -5.02 -7.93 1.47
N LYS A 75 -5.71 -8.39 0.42
CA LYS A 75 -7.19 -8.38 0.37
C LYS A 75 -7.83 -9.17 1.51
N ALA A 76 -7.20 -10.26 1.93
CA ALA A 76 -7.67 -11.08 3.05
C ALA A 76 -7.40 -10.47 4.44
N GLY A 77 -6.74 -9.29 4.53
CA GLY A 77 -6.36 -8.66 5.79
C GLY A 77 -5.17 -9.35 6.49
N GLY A 78 -4.37 -10.12 5.75
CA GLY A 78 -3.18 -10.82 6.23
C GLY A 78 -3.01 -12.22 5.64
N ALA A 79 -1.77 -12.66 5.45
CA ALA A 79 -1.46 -14.01 4.94
C ALA A 79 -2.02 -15.14 5.84
N LEU A 80 -2.11 -14.88 7.15
CA LEU A 80 -2.69 -15.81 8.14
C LEU A 80 -4.19 -16.05 7.95
N ASN A 81 -4.93 -15.07 7.41
CA ASN A 81 -6.36 -15.23 7.15
C ASN A 81 -6.61 -16.17 5.96
N ILE A 82 -5.75 -16.14 4.94
CA ILE A 82 -5.81 -17.11 3.82
C ILE A 82 -5.48 -18.52 4.29
N ILE A 83 -4.46 -18.68 5.13
CA ILE A 83 -4.11 -20.00 5.67
C ILE A 83 -5.25 -20.54 6.55
N ARG A 84 -5.87 -19.71 7.39
CA ARG A 84 -7.06 -20.11 8.16
C ARG A 84 -8.24 -20.51 7.27
N ALA A 85 -8.49 -19.77 6.19
CA ALA A 85 -9.57 -20.09 5.25
C ALA A 85 -9.34 -21.42 4.49
N ASN A 86 -8.08 -21.74 4.16
CA ASN A 86 -7.75 -22.99 3.47
C ASN A 86 -7.66 -24.21 4.40
N VAL A 87 -7.37 -24.03 5.69
CA VAL A 87 -7.32 -25.12 6.68
C VAL A 87 -8.70 -25.44 7.26
N ALA A 88 -9.66 -24.50 7.19
CA ALA A 88 -11.05 -24.71 7.62
C ALA A 88 -11.93 -25.39 6.54
N LYS A 89 -11.33 -25.89 5.46
CA LYS A 89 -11.99 -26.59 4.36
C LYS A 89 -11.59 -28.06 4.35
#